data_AF-A0A5J4PQF3-F1
#
_entry.id   AF-A0A5J4PQF3-F1
#
_cell.length_a   1.000
_cell.length_b   1.000
_cell.length_c   1.000
_cell.angle_alpha   90.00
_cell.angle_beta   90.00
_cell.angle_gamma   90.00
#
_symmetry.space_group_name_H-M   'P 1'
#
loop_
_entity.id
_entity.type
_entity.pdbx_description
1 polymer ?
#
loop_
_entity_poly.entity_id
_entity_poly.type
_entity_poly.pdbx_seq_one_letter_code
_entity_poly.pdbx_strand_id
1 'polypeptide(L)' 'WMLIQGRILNLKVVKPYRTKKVRVFRARNADASLDGRLLPKYFPLEIGIWSDAITIIIPD' A
#
# COMPACT_ATOMS: atom_id res chain seq x y z
N TRP A 1 12.67 2.69 -8.17
CA TRP A 1 13.15 2.46 -9.55
C TRP A 1 12.49 1.24 -10.23
N MET A 2 12.30 0.09 -9.56
CA MET A 2 11.62 -1.08 -10.16
C MET A 2 10.07 -1.00 -10.25
N LEU A 3 9.42 -0.29 -9.32
CA LEU A 3 7.96 -0.09 -9.30
C LEU A 3 7.51 0.80 -10.47
N ILE A 4 8.26 1.86 -10.73
CA ILE A 4 8.07 2.82 -11.84
C ILE A 4 8.27 2.15 -13.21
N GLN A 5 9.15 1.16 -13.31
CA GLN A 5 9.40 0.42 -14.56
C GLN A 5 8.47 -0.79 -14.76
N GLY A 6 7.47 -1.01 -13.89
CA GLY A 6 6.51 -2.11 -14.03
C GLY A 6 7.08 -3.52 -13.81
N ARG A 7 8.31 -3.64 -13.28
CA ARG A 7 9.01 -4.93 -13.12
C ARG A 7 8.99 -5.49 -11.71
N ILE A 8 8.23 -4.87 -10.80
CA ILE A 8 8.20 -5.29 -9.39
C ILE A 8 7.73 -6.73 -9.21
N LEU A 9 6.83 -7.20 -10.08
CA LEU A 9 6.30 -8.56 -10.05
C LEU A 9 7.29 -9.63 -10.56
N ASN A 10 8.40 -9.22 -11.19
CA ASN A 10 9.43 -10.14 -11.70
C ASN A 10 10.47 -10.53 -10.63
N LEU A 11 10.41 -9.92 -9.44
CA LEU A 11 11.38 -10.19 -8.38
C LEU A 11 10.98 -11.45 -7.61
N LYS A 12 11.84 -12.49 -7.62
CA LYS A 12 11.59 -13.81 -6.99
C LYS A 12 11.13 -13.76 -5.52
N VAL A 13 11.52 -12.73 -4.78
CA VAL A 13 11.16 -12.57 -3.36
C VAL A 13 9.82 -11.87 -3.15
N VAL A 14 9.23 -11.26 -4.18
CA VAL A 14 7.92 -10.60 -4.11
C VAL A 14 6.83 -11.63 -4.37
N LYS A 15 5.84 -11.68 -3.47
CA LYS A 15 4.65 -12.52 -3.61
C LYS A 15 3.41 -11.61 -3.59
N PRO A 16 2.77 -11.35 -4.75
CA PRO A 16 1.57 -10.53 -4.79
C PRO A 16 0.36 -11.30 -4.25
N TYR A 17 -0.45 -10.65 -3.43
CA TYR A 17 -1.73 -11.18 -2.94
C TYR A 17 -2.83 -10.15 -3.15
N ARG A 18 -4.05 -10.60 -3.43
CA ARG A 18 -5.24 -9.75 -3.51
C ARG A 18 -6.09 -9.95 -2.26
N THR A 19 -6.34 -8.88 -1.51
CA THR A 19 -7.15 -8.90 -0.29
C THR A 19 -7.84 -7.56 -0.09
N LYS A 20 -8.97 -7.56 0.63
CA LYS A 20 -9.73 -6.34 0.96
C LYS A 20 -9.27 -5.66 2.25
N LYS A 21 -8.63 -6.42 3.15
CA LYS A 21 -8.17 -5.94 4.46
C LYS A 21 -6.85 -6.61 4.82
N VAL A 22 -5.93 -5.84 5.40
CA VAL A 22 -4.68 -6.34 5.98
C VAL A 22 -4.39 -5.62 7.30
N ARG A 23 -3.71 -6.34 8.19
CA ARG A 23 -3.12 -5.77 9.39
C ARG A 23 -1.60 -5.82 9.25
N VAL A 24 -0.95 -4.67 9.30
CA VAL A 24 0.50 -4.54 9.16
C VAL A 24 1.10 -4.31 10.53
N PHE A 25 1.96 -5.23 10.97
CA PHE A 25 2.74 -5.10 12.19
C PHE A 25 4.07 -4.41 11.91
N ARG A 26 4.62 -3.75 12.93
CA ARG A 26 5.90 -3.05 12.81
C ARG A 26 7.04 -4.05 12.62
N ALA A 27 7.85 -3.84 11.58
CA ALA A 27 9.10 -4.55 11.40
C ALA A 27 10.26 -3.73 11.98
N ARG A 28 10.74 -4.07 13.19
CA ARG A 28 11.86 -3.38 13.87
C ARG A 28 11.65 -1.85 13.90
N ASN A 29 12.47 -1.09 13.19
CA ASN A 29 12.43 0.37 13.08
C ASN A 29 11.97 0.87 11.71
N ALA A 30 11.23 0.05 10.96
CA ALA A 30 10.65 0.48 9.70
C ALA A 30 9.64 1.61 9.91
N ASP A 31 9.78 2.65 9.10
CA ASP A 31 8.79 3.71 8.96
C ASP A 31 7.78 3.34 7.87
N ALA A 32 6.56 3.87 7.98
CA ALA A 32 5.51 3.73 6.98
C ALA A 32 5.18 5.10 6.40
N SER A 33 4.88 5.17 5.11
CA SER A 33 4.45 6.40 4.43
C SER A 33 3.17 6.16 3.63
N LEU A 34 2.29 7.15 3.60
CA LEU A 34 1.10 7.18 2.75
C LEU A 34 1.22 8.40 1.82
N ASP A 35 1.17 8.17 0.50
CA ASP A 35 1.27 9.20 -0.54
C ASP A 35 2.43 10.20 -0.34
N GLY A 36 3.60 9.68 0.07
CA GLY A 36 4.81 10.46 0.33
C GLY A 36 4.91 11.10 1.72
N ARG A 37 3.86 11.01 2.55
CA ARG A 37 3.88 11.50 3.93
C ARG A 37 4.22 10.39 4.92
N LEU A 38 5.22 10.62 5.77
CA LEU A 38 5.52 9.71 6.89
C LEU A 38 4.34 9.64 7.86
N LEU A 39 3.91 8.42 8.15
CA LEU A 39 2.88 8.16 9.15
C LEU A 39 3.51 8.12 10.55
N PRO A 40 2.79 8.58 11.60
CA PRO A 40 3.22 8.38 12.96
C PRO A 40 3.31 6.87 13.28
N LYS A 41 4.23 6.50 14.19
CA LYS A 41 4.58 5.11 14.52
C LYS A 41 3.53 4.38 15.36
N TYR A 42 2.27 4.41 14.93
CA TYR A 42 1.18 3.65 15.54
C TYR A 42 1.02 2.32 14.80
N PHE A 43 1.26 1.23 15.51
CA PHE A 43 1.10 -0.11 14.99
C PHE A 43 0.24 -0.93 15.96
N PRO A 44 -0.56 -1.88 15.45
CA PRO A 44 -0.66 -2.27 14.04
C PRO A 44 -1.41 -1.25 13.16
N LEU A 45 -1.06 -1.20 11.88
CA LEU A 45 -1.82 -0.44 10.89
C LEU A 45 -2.90 -1.35 10.30
N GLU A 46 -4.15 -0.92 10.38
CA GLU A 46 -5.26 -1.58 9.69
C GLU A 46 -5.51 -0.88 8.36
N ILE A 47 -5.35 -1.62 7.26
CA ILE A 47 -5.52 -1.09 5.91
C ILE A 47 -6.68 -1.85 5.29
N GLY A 48 -7.64 -1.11 4.73
CA GLY A 48 -8.81 -1.68 4.08
C GLY A 48 -9.20 -0.90 2.84
N ILE A 49 -10.02 -1.52 2.00
CA ILE A 49 -10.63 -0.87 0.85
C ILE A 49 -12.00 -0.36 1.26
N TRP A 50 -12.24 0.94 1.06
CA TRP A 50 -13.58 1.51 1.08
C TRP A 50 -14.08 1.62 -0.36
N SER A 51 -14.91 0.66 -0.77
CA SER A 51 -15.53 0.67 -2.10
C SER A 51 -16.42 1.90 -2.26
N ASP A 52 -16.32 2.52 -3.43
CA ASP A 52 -17.15 3.65 -3.86
C ASP A 52 -17.09 4.86 -2.91
N ALA A 53 -15.95 5.06 -2.25
CA ALA A 53 -15.79 6.13 -1.25
C ALA A 53 -15.80 7.54 -1.84
N ILE A 54 -15.46 7.68 -3.13
CA ILE A 54 -15.33 8.96 -3.82
C ILE A 54 -15.89 8.81 -5.23
N THR A 55 -16.67 9.80 -5.67
CA THR A 55 -17.10 9.95 -7.06
C THR A 55 -16.11 10.86 -7.80
N ILE A 56 -15.61 10.41 -8.95
CA ILE A 56 -14.65 11.17 -9.78
C ILE A 56 -15.30 11.44 -11.15
N ILE A 57 -15.16 12.66 -11.65
CA ILE A 57 -15.58 13.02 -13.02
C ILE A 57 -14.45 12.61 -13.97
N ILE A 58 -14.76 11.74 -14.93
CA ILE A 58 -13.83 11.30 -15.98
C ILE A 58 -14.29 11.96 -17.28
N PRO A 59 -13.47 12.79 -17.94
CA PRO A 59 -13.82 13.39 -19.23
C PRO A 59 -13.78 12.34 -20.35
N ASP A 60 -14.55 12.59 -21.41
CA ASP A 60 -14.49 11.83 -22.67
C ASP A 60 -13.16 12.04 -23.42
#